data_AF-A0ABC8DB48-F1
#
_entry.id   AF-A0ABC8DB48-F1
#
_cell.length_a   1.000
_cell.length_b   1.000
_cell.length_c   1.000
_cell.angle_alpha   90.00
_cell.angle_beta   90.00
_cell.angle_gamma   90.00
#
_symmetry.space_group_name_H-M   'P 1'
#
loop_
_entity.id
_entity.type
_entity.pdbx_description
1 polymer ?
#
loop_
_entity_poly.entity_id
_entity_poly.type
_entity_poly.pdbx_seq_one_letter_code
_entity_poly.pdbx_strand_id
1 'polypeptide(L)'
;MSHRADEIRKRLAKRRKQRPESKRTFVQNAQTQNFPAWQTVKEQEKHKLLPDYEYQTEHPPEFNGRHPLISAHSIILKCLLAACLVLISAIAYKTDKQPLSQIKPAIAQTFQKEFQFAAVSNWFVSSFGNPLAFLTPGTKKKDGQVAVSQDMAVPAAGKIQQDFQNNGEGVVVETASEAIDSVKEGYIMEVSKDKKTGLTVKVQHADNTSSIYGRLKDVNVSLYDFVDKGKKIGSIKLNDKSKGQYYFAIQDGDKFIDPIQVITFDE
;
A
#
# COMPACT_ATOMS: atom_id res chain seq x y z
N MET A 1 -57.88 -32.83 42.14
CA MET A 1 -56.97 -33.79 41.46
C MET A 1 -55.49 -33.57 41.83
N SER A 2 -55.14 -33.46 43.12
CA SER A 2 -53.76 -33.20 43.58
C SER A 2 -53.01 -34.45 44.08
N HIS A 3 -53.69 -35.54 44.40
CA HIS A 3 -53.07 -36.76 44.94
C HIS A 3 -52.17 -37.51 43.95
N ARG A 4 -52.44 -37.41 42.65
CA ARG A 4 -51.68 -38.15 41.62
C ARG A 4 -50.25 -37.62 41.44
N ALA A 5 -50.05 -36.32 41.67
CA ALA A 5 -48.73 -35.69 41.60
C ALA A 5 -47.83 -36.11 42.78
N ASP A 6 -48.38 -36.22 43.98
CA ASP A 6 -47.63 -36.62 45.17
C ASP A 6 -47.21 -38.10 45.13
N GLU A 7 -48.06 -38.97 44.57
CA GLU A 7 -47.68 -40.37 44.36
C GLU A 7 -46.50 -40.52 43.39
N ILE A 8 -46.44 -39.70 42.33
CA ILE A 8 -45.35 -39.72 41.36
C ILE A 8 -44.03 -39.28 42.02
N ARG A 9 -44.06 -38.23 42.84
CA ARG A 9 -42.90 -37.76 43.60
C ARG A 9 -42.40 -38.83 44.58
N LYS A 10 -43.32 -39.50 45.28
CA LYS A 10 -42.99 -40.57 46.23
C LYS A 10 -42.37 -41.79 45.52
N ARG A 11 -42.84 -42.15 44.32
CA ARG A 11 -42.26 -43.22 43.49
C ARG A 11 -40.86 -42.85 42.96
N LEU A 12 -40.62 -41.61 42.55
CA LEU A 12 -39.29 -41.16 42.11
C LEU A 12 -38.26 -41.20 43.24
N ALA A 13 -38.63 -40.73 44.44
CA ALA A 13 -37.75 -40.76 45.61
C ALA A 13 -37.37 -42.21 46.01
N LYS A 14 -38.33 -43.14 45.92
CA LYS A 14 -38.10 -44.56 46.22
C LYS A 14 -37.15 -45.21 45.20
N ARG A 15 -37.28 -44.88 43.91
CA ARG A 15 -36.35 -45.33 42.85
C ARG A 15 -34.93 -44.80 43.05
N ARG A 16 -34.78 -43.57 43.55
CA ARG A 16 -33.46 -42.96 43.79
C ARG A 16 -32.73 -43.61 44.98
N LYS A 17 -33.47 -44.05 46.02
CA LYS A 17 -32.91 -44.81 47.16
C LYS A 17 -32.58 -46.28 46.83
N GLN A 18 -33.23 -46.88 45.85
CA GLN A 18 -33.01 -48.29 45.45
C GLN A 18 -31.93 -48.45 44.38
N ARG A 19 -31.35 -47.37 43.87
CA ARG A 19 -30.23 -47.44 42.94
C ARG A 19 -28.94 -47.51 43.76
N PRO A 20 -28.20 -48.64 43.79
CA PRO A 20 -26.88 -48.65 44.41
C PRO A 20 -25.99 -47.65 43.66
N GLU A 21 -25.33 -46.76 44.40
CA GLU A 21 -24.37 -45.80 43.85
C GLU A 21 -23.27 -46.56 43.10
N SER A 22 -23.28 -46.47 41.77
CA SER A 22 -22.18 -46.99 40.95
C SER A 22 -20.96 -46.10 41.18
N LYS A 23 -20.08 -46.50 42.11
CA LYS A 23 -18.75 -45.93 42.27
C LYS A 23 -18.02 -46.00 40.92
N ARG A 24 -17.78 -44.84 40.30
CA ARG A 24 -16.93 -44.73 39.11
C ARG A 24 -15.48 -44.93 39.58
N THR A 25 -14.93 -46.10 39.31
CA THR A 25 -13.50 -46.37 39.53
C THR A 25 -12.69 -45.51 38.58
N PHE A 26 -11.88 -44.62 39.15
CA PHE A 26 -10.83 -43.89 38.45
C PHE A 26 -9.75 -44.89 38.04
N VAL A 27 -9.70 -45.23 36.75
CA VAL A 27 -8.56 -45.97 36.18
C VAL A 27 -7.58 -44.92 35.66
N GLN A 28 -6.59 -44.65 36.51
CA GLN A 28 -5.35 -44.00 36.15
C GLN A 28 -4.54 -45.00 35.32
N ASN A 29 -4.29 -44.71 34.05
CA ASN A 29 -3.09 -45.22 33.40
C ASN A 29 -2.55 -44.17 32.44
N ALA A 30 -1.34 -43.74 32.78
CA ALA A 30 -0.53 -42.78 32.07
C ALA A 30 0.17 -43.45 30.89
N GLN A 31 0.10 -42.80 29.73
CA GLN A 31 1.20 -42.72 28.76
C GLN A 31 0.83 -41.66 27.71
N THR A 32 1.12 -40.40 28.04
CA THR A 32 1.08 -39.27 27.10
C THR A 32 2.26 -39.37 26.14
N GLN A 33 2.04 -40.04 25.01
CA GLN A 33 2.84 -39.85 23.81
C GLN A 33 2.28 -38.64 23.05
N ASN A 34 3.08 -37.59 22.91
CA ASN A 34 2.72 -36.37 22.19
C ASN A 34 2.65 -36.65 20.69
N PHE A 35 1.44 -36.79 20.14
CA PHE A 35 1.20 -36.77 18.70
C PHE A 35 0.62 -35.41 18.28
N PRO A 36 1.04 -34.83 17.14
CA PRO A 36 0.51 -33.56 16.64
C PRO A 36 -0.97 -33.70 16.22
N ALA A 37 -1.76 -32.66 16.50
CA ALA A 37 -3.23 -32.65 16.50
C ALA A 37 -3.96 -32.88 15.15
N TRP A 38 -3.27 -33.28 14.08
CA TRP A 38 -3.87 -33.43 12.75
C TRP A 38 -4.13 -34.89 12.32
N GLN A 39 -3.86 -35.89 13.17
CA GLN A 39 -4.09 -37.31 12.84
C GLN A 39 -5.11 -38.04 13.72
N THR A 40 -6.04 -37.35 14.38
CA THR A 40 -7.13 -38.04 15.08
C THR A 40 -8.34 -38.22 14.15
N VAL A 41 -8.20 -39.02 13.10
CA VAL A 41 -9.39 -39.64 12.49
C VAL A 41 -9.84 -40.71 13.47
N LYS A 42 -10.89 -40.40 14.24
CA LYS A 42 -11.52 -41.35 15.16
C LYS A 42 -12.03 -42.53 14.35
N GLU A 43 -11.50 -43.72 14.62
CA GLU A 43 -11.87 -45.00 14.01
C GLU A 43 -13.35 -45.42 14.24
N GLN A 44 -14.15 -44.59 14.92
CA GLN A 44 -15.58 -44.80 15.13
C GLN A 44 -16.49 -44.39 13.95
N GLU A 45 -15.97 -43.81 12.87
CA GLU A 45 -16.79 -43.39 11.72
C GLU A 45 -16.99 -44.46 10.65
N LYS A 46 -16.47 -45.68 10.84
CA LYS A 46 -16.55 -46.71 9.78
C LYS A 46 -17.94 -47.30 9.56
N HIS A 47 -18.91 -47.02 10.44
CA HIS A 47 -20.27 -47.53 10.28
C HIS A 47 -21.30 -46.53 10.78
N LYS A 48 -21.66 -45.55 9.95
CA LYS A 48 -23.02 -44.99 9.88
C LYS A 48 -23.19 -44.22 8.59
N LEU A 49 -24.27 -44.58 7.91
CA LEU A 49 -24.68 -44.12 6.60
C LEU A 49 -25.18 -42.66 6.65
N LEU A 50 -24.83 -41.93 5.58
CA LEU A 50 -25.38 -40.67 5.05
C LEU A 50 -25.15 -39.38 5.88
N PRO A 51 -24.57 -38.30 5.29
CA PRO A 51 -24.56 -36.99 5.91
C PRO A 51 -25.92 -36.31 5.69
N ASP A 52 -26.68 -36.17 6.77
CA ASP A 52 -27.80 -35.23 6.86
C ASP A 52 -27.22 -33.81 6.99
N TYR A 53 -27.62 -32.90 6.12
CA TYR A 53 -27.18 -31.50 6.15
C TYR A 53 -28.01 -30.73 7.17
N GLU A 54 -27.63 -30.79 8.44
CA GLU A 54 -28.26 -29.96 9.47
C GLU A 54 -27.65 -28.55 9.40
N TYR A 55 -28.45 -27.56 9.02
CA TYR A 55 -28.08 -26.14 9.03
C TYR A 55 -27.82 -25.70 10.47
N GLN A 56 -26.54 -25.71 10.86
CA GLN A 56 -26.11 -25.16 12.13
C GLN A 56 -26.12 -23.63 12.01
N THR A 57 -27.11 -23.00 12.63
CA THR A 57 -27.17 -21.56 12.86
C THR A 57 -26.05 -21.20 13.84
N GLU A 58 -24.83 -21.08 13.34
CA GLU A 58 -23.69 -20.61 14.11
C GLU A 58 -23.84 -19.10 14.33
N HIS A 59 -24.05 -18.74 15.59
CA HIS A 59 -23.80 -17.39 16.08
C HIS A 59 -22.45 -16.90 15.52
N PRO A 60 -22.37 -15.67 14.97
CA PRO A 60 -21.11 -15.17 14.44
C PRO A 60 -20.07 -15.24 15.56
N PRO A 61 -18.86 -15.75 15.29
CA PRO A 61 -17.84 -15.86 16.32
C PRO A 61 -17.59 -14.45 16.86
N GLU A 62 -17.82 -14.25 18.16
CA GLU A 62 -17.36 -13.04 18.83
C GLU A 62 -15.88 -12.92 18.53
N PHE A 63 -15.55 -11.94 17.69
CA PHE A 63 -14.19 -11.64 17.29
C PHE A 63 -13.48 -11.05 18.52
N ASN A 64 -13.13 -11.91 19.47
CA ASN A 64 -12.19 -11.59 20.51
C ASN A 64 -10.91 -11.18 19.78
N GLY A 65 -10.65 -9.88 19.73
CA GLY A 65 -9.63 -9.21 18.90
C GLY A 65 -8.16 -9.55 19.25
N ARG A 66 -7.91 -10.78 19.66
CA ARG A 66 -6.59 -11.34 19.93
C ARG A 66 -6.26 -12.32 18.82
N HIS A 67 -5.76 -11.79 17.71
CA HIS A 67 -5.13 -12.63 16.68
C HIS A 67 -3.96 -13.42 17.31
N PRO A 68 -3.92 -14.75 17.17
CA PRO A 68 -2.92 -15.59 17.85
C PRO A 68 -1.48 -15.38 17.35
N LEU A 69 -1.31 -14.73 16.19
CA LEU A 69 0.00 -14.53 15.56
C LEU A 69 0.67 -13.20 15.95
N ILE A 70 -0.04 -12.29 16.62
CA ILE A 70 0.45 -10.94 16.93
C ILE A 70 0.09 -10.58 18.37
N SER A 71 1.07 -10.66 19.27
CA SER A 71 0.85 -10.22 20.65
C SER A 71 0.83 -8.69 20.70
N ALA A 72 -0.32 -8.11 21.04
CA ALA A 72 -0.50 -6.65 21.15
C ALA A 72 0.57 -6.00 22.07
N HIS A 73 0.98 -6.71 23.11
CA HIS A 73 2.05 -6.28 24.01
C HIS A 73 3.41 -6.12 23.31
N SER A 74 3.76 -6.97 22.35
CA SER A 74 5.02 -6.85 21.60
C SER A 74 5.03 -5.67 20.63
N ILE A 75 3.88 -5.36 20.02
CA ILE A 75 3.73 -4.17 19.17
C ILE A 75 3.84 -2.90 20.01
N ILE A 76 3.11 -2.85 21.13
CA ILE A 76 3.13 -1.71 22.05
C ILE A 76 4.56 -1.48 22.57
N LEU A 77 5.28 -2.54 22.94
CA LEU A 77 6.68 -2.45 23.37
C LEU A 77 7.59 -1.90 22.26
N LYS A 78 7.44 -2.37 21.02
CA LYS A 78 8.22 -1.88 19.87
C LYS A 78 7.93 -0.40 19.59
N CYS A 79 6.66 0.01 19.65
CA CYS A 79 6.27 1.41 19.51
C CYS A 79 6.84 2.29 20.64
N LEU A 80 6.80 1.80 21.89
CA LEU A 80 7.36 2.50 23.04
C LEU A 80 8.88 2.65 22.92
N LEU A 81 9.58 1.61 22.46
CA LEU A 81 11.02 1.64 22.24
C LEU A 81 11.40 2.61 21.12
N ALA A 82 10.64 2.63 20.02
CA ALA A 82 10.80 3.63 18.95
C ALA A 82 10.58 5.06 19.45
N ALA A 83 9.54 5.31 20.24
CA ALA A 83 9.28 6.61 20.85
C ALA A 83 10.41 7.04 21.80
N CYS A 84 10.96 6.10 22.57
CA CYS A 84 12.09 6.35 23.46
C CYS A 84 13.35 6.75 22.68
N LEU A 85 13.65 6.10 21.55
CA LEU A 85 14.75 6.48 20.66
C LEU A 85 14.58 7.90 20.10
N VAL A 86 13.37 8.29 19.71
CA VAL A 86 13.08 9.65 19.24
C VAL A 86 13.30 10.68 20.35
N LEU A 87 12.86 10.39 21.58
CA LEU A 87 13.07 11.27 22.73
C LEU A 87 14.56 11.39 23.10
N ILE A 88 15.31 10.30 23.07
CA ILE A 88 16.76 10.30 23.30
C ILE A 88 17.45 11.19 22.25
N SER A 89 17.07 11.05 20.96
CA SER A 89 17.61 11.89 19.89
C SER A 89 17.27 13.38 20.10
N ALA A 90 16.06 13.70 20.55
CA ALA A 90 15.64 15.08 20.82
C ALA A 90 16.37 15.71 22.02
N ILE A 91 16.58 14.94 23.09
CA ILE A 91 17.34 15.36 24.28
C ILE A 91 18.81 15.56 23.92
N ALA A 92 19.38 14.63 23.12
CA ALA A 92 20.72 14.75 22.59
C ALA A 92 20.87 16.05 21.77
N TYR A 93 19.93 16.33 20.87
CA TYR A 93 19.96 17.55 20.06
C TYR A 93 19.89 18.85 20.90
N LYS A 94 19.08 18.87 21.97
CA LYS A 94 18.96 20.02 22.88
C LYS A 94 20.13 20.18 23.86
N THR A 95 20.98 19.17 24.03
CA THR A 95 22.05 19.20 25.03
C THR A 95 23.38 19.64 24.41
N ASP A 96 23.82 20.86 24.73
CA ASP A 96 25.13 21.41 24.32
C ASP A 96 26.29 20.93 25.22
N LYS A 97 26.52 19.61 25.26
CA LYS A 97 27.73 19.02 25.88
C LYS A 97 28.74 18.68 24.76
N GLN A 98 30.00 19.08 24.97
CA GLN A 98 31.12 19.02 24.01
C GLN A 98 31.38 17.69 23.25
N PRO A 99 31.10 16.47 23.76
CA PRO A 99 31.32 15.26 22.95
C PRO A 99 30.24 15.05 21.86
N LEU A 100 29.13 15.80 21.89
CA LEU A 100 28.00 15.60 20.99
C LEU A 100 28.03 16.49 19.73
N SER A 101 28.92 17.48 19.67
CA SER A 101 29.08 18.40 18.53
C SER A 101 29.48 17.69 17.23
N GLN A 102 30.12 16.53 17.33
CA GLN A 102 30.52 15.71 16.18
C GLN A 102 29.37 14.87 15.59
N ILE A 103 28.32 14.60 16.36
CA ILE A 103 27.19 13.76 15.94
C ILE A 103 26.06 14.62 15.33
N LYS A 104 25.98 15.91 15.73
CA LYS A 104 25.06 16.90 15.15
C LYS A 104 25.09 16.98 13.61
N PRO A 105 26.24 17.03 12.91
CA PRO A 105 26.26 17.05 11.45
C PRO A 105 25.74 15.76 10.83
N ALA A 106 26.00 14.59 11.44
CA ALA A 106 25.48 13.31 10.94
C ALA A 106 23.96 13.20 11.08
N ILE A 107 23.40 13.73 12.17
CA ILE A 107 21.95 13.80 12.39
C ILE A 107 21.33 14.80 11.41
N ALA A 108 21.89 15.99 11.26
CA ALA A 108 21.41 17.00 10.31
C ALA A 108 21.43 16.49 8.86
N GLN A 109 22.49 15.76 8.48
CA GLN A 109 22.60 15.13 7.17
C GLN A 109 21.57 14.02 6.95
N THR A 110 21.17 13.31 8.01
CA THR A 110 20.11 12.29 7.95
C THR A 110 18.73 12.93 7.80
N PHE A 111 18.48 14.09 8.41
CA PHE A 111 17.23 14.86 8.24
C PHE A 111 17.14 15.58 6.89
N GLN A 112 18.28 15.93 6.28
CA GLN A 112 18.32 16.49 4.92
C GLN A 112 18.26 15.42 3.83
N LYS A 113 18.56 14.16 4.16
CA LYS A 113 18.50 13.06 3.20
C LYS A 113 17.06 12.61 3.05
N GLU A 114 16.52 12.80 1.85
CA GLU A 114 15.21 12.30 1.48
C GLU A 114 15.10 10.80 1.80
N PHE A 115 14.04 10.44 2.52
CA PHE A 115 13.81 9.07 2.94
C PHE A 115 13.66 8.18 1.71
N GLN A 116 14.51 7.16 1.60
CA GLN A 116 14.56 6.27 0.44
C GLN A 116 13.43 5.23 0.50
N PHE A 117 12.19 5.70 0.32
CA PHE A 117 10.98 4.86 0.33
C PHE A 117 11.08 3.68 -0.63
N ALA A 118 11.77 3.85 -1.76
CA ALA A 118 11.99 2.79 -2.75
C ALA A 118 12.80 1.61 -2.19
N ALA A 119 13.89 1.86 -1.46
CA ALA A 119 14.72 0.78 -0.90
C ALA A 119 13.98 0.00 0.19
N VAL A 120 13.24 0.72 1.04
CA VAL A 120 12.44 0.12 2.11
C VAL A 120 11.26 -0.66 1.52
N SER A 121 10.60 -0.12 0.50
CA SER A 121 9.52 -0.78 -0.24
C SER A 121 10.03 -2.06 -0.91
N ASN A 122 11.18 -2.02 -1.59
CA ASN A 122 11.79 -3.20 -2.20
C ASN A 122 12.12 -4.30 -1.18
N TRP A 123 12.72 -3.94 -0.05
CA TRP A 123 12.99 -4.91 1.03
C TRP A 123 11.69 -5.48 1.62
N PHE A 124 10.67 -4.64 1.82
CA PHE A 124 9.37 -5.04 2.35
C PHE A 124 8.63 -5.98 1.39
N VAL A 125 8.56 -5.63 0.10
CA VAL A 125 7.97 -6.49 -0.95
C VAL A 125 8.75 -7.79 -1.09
N SER A 126 10.09 -7.76 -0.99
CA SER A 126 10.90 -8.98 -1.00
C SER A 126 10.68 -9.87 0.23
N SER A 127 10.38 -9.29 1.39
CA SER A 127 10.25 -10.02 2.66
C SER A 127 8.82 -10.52 2.93
N PHE A 128 7.82 -9.75 2.50
CA PHE A 128 6.41 -9.98 2.81
C PHE A 128 5.53 -10.18 1.57
N GLY A 129 6.10 -10.08 0.36
CA GLY A 129 5.34 -10.07 -0.89
C GLY A 129 4.56 -8.75 -1.07
N ASN A 130 3.73 -8.69 -2.12
CA ASN A 130 2.88 -7.52 -2.36
C ASN A 130 1.53 -7.70 -1.63
N PRO A 131 1.28 -7.02 -0.49
CA PRO A 131 0.05 -7.20 0.29
C PRO A 131 -1.20 -6.68 -0.43
N LEU A 132 -1.03 -5.90 -1.51
CA LEU A 132 -2.11 -5.31 -2.31
C LEU A 132 -2.32 -6.03 -3.65
N ALA A 133 -1.66 -7.18 -3.87
CA ALA A 133 -1.86 -7.99 -5.08
C ALA A 133 -3.31 -8.48 -5.26
N PHE A 134 -4.08 -8.57 -4.17
CA PHE A 134 -5.50 -8.97 -4.23
C PHE A 134 -6.44 -7.83 -4.66
N LEU A 135 -6.06 -6.57 -4.43
CA LEU A 135 -6.89 -5.39 -4.77
C LEU A 135 -6.54 -4.79 -6.14
N THR A 136 -5.48 -5.27 -6.77
CA THR A 136 -5.05 -4.82 -8.10
C THR A 136 -5.49 -5.84 -9.15
N PRO A 137 -6.59 -5.59 -9.89
CA PRO A 137 -6.97 -6.46 -10.99
C PRO A 137 -5.91 -6.34 -12.11
N GLY A 138 -5.06 -7.37 -12.25
CA GLY A 138 -4.45 -7.69 -13.54
C GLY A 138 -3.06 -7.13 -13.87
N THR A 139 -2.15 -6.91 -12.91
CA THR A 139 -0.73 -6.68 -13.28
C THR A 139 0.15 -7.90 -12.98
N LYS A 140 0.34 -8.75 -13.99
CA LYS A 140 1.49 -9.67 -13.99
C LYS A 140 2.74 -8.85 -14.25
N LYS A 141 3.54 -8.57 -13.22
CA LYS A 141 4.91 -8.04 -13.41
C LYS A 141 5.92 -9.16 -13.22
N LYS A 142 6.74 -9.37 -14.26
CA LYS A 142 8.00 -10.11 -14.20
C LYS A 142 9.01 -9.25 -13.45
N ASP A 143 9.82 -9.91 -12.63
CA ASP A 143 10.93 -9.35 -11.89
C ASP A 143 11.94 -8.61 -12.78
N GLY A 144 12.51 -7.55 -12.20
CA GLY A 144 13.90 -7.16 -12.49
C GLY A 144 14.15 -6.40 -13.79
N GLN A 145 13.62 -5.17 -13.87
CA GLN A 145 14.28 -4.02 -14.50
C GLN A 145 13.46 -2.78 -14.19
N VAL A 146 14.14 -1.70 -13.76
CA VAL A 146 13.57 -0.36 -13.74
C VAL A 146 13.37 0.06 -15.20
N ALA A 147 12.29 -0.44 -15.80
CA ALA A 147 11.80 0.03 -17.08
C ALA A 147 10.88 1.23 -16.78
N VAL A 148 11.45 2.43 -16.89
CA VAL A 148 10.67 3.68 -16.96
C VAL A 148 9.84 3.74 -18.26
N SER A 149 9.97 2.75 -19.14
CA SER A 149 9.70 2.88 -20.58
C SER A 149 8.44 2.19 -21.13
N GLN A 150 7.47 1.77 -20.32
CA GLN A 150 6.25 1.13 -20.86
C GLN A 150 4.91 1.71 -20.38
N ASP A 151 4.92 2.67 -19.46
CA ASP A 151 3.67 3.25 -18.93
C ASP A 151 3.49 4.75 -19.20
N MET A 152 4.39 5.36 -19.97
CA MET A 152 4.31 6.78 -20.35
C MET A 152 3.65 6.92 -21.74
N ALA A 153 2.64 7.78 -21.84
CA ALA A 153 2.02 8.18 -23.09
C ALA A 153 2.67 9.45 -23.66
N VAL A 154 2.61 9.66 -24.97
CA VAL A 154 3.05 10.92 -25.57
C VAL A 154 2.03 12.02 -25.22
N PRO A 155 2.45 13.18 -24.66
CA PRO A 155 1.53 14.25 -24.27
C PRO A 155 0.74 14.84 -25.45
N ALA A 156 1.41 14.99 -26.59
CA ALA A 156 0.85 15.33 -27.90
C ALA A 156 1.87 14.95 -28.98
N ALA A 157 1.42 14.28 -30.04
CA ALA A 157 2.26 13.92 -31.18
C ALA A 157 2.82 15.19 -31.84
N GLY A 158 4.13 15.22 -32.09
CA GLY A 158 4.78 16.43 -32.59
C GLY A 158 6.28 16.28 -32.77
N LYS A 159 6.85 17.22 -33.50
CA LYS A 159 8.27 17.28 -33.82
C LYS A 159 9.04 18.05 -32.77
N ILE A 160 10.17 17.51 -32.33
CA ILE A 160 11.06 18.20 -31.39
C ILE A 160 11.76 19.36 -32.10
N GLN A 161 11.60 20.58 -31.58
CA GLN A 161 12.30 21.78 -32.07
C GLN A 161 13.55 22.10 -31.26
N GLN A 162 13.53 21.82 -29.95
CA GLN A 162 14.66 22.09 -29.07
C GLN A 162 14.91 20.90 -28.17
N ASP A 163 16.10 20.32 -28.30
CA ASP A 163 16.53 19.16 -27.53
C ASP A 163 16.94 19.52 -26.11
N PHE A 164 16.86 18.50 -25.25
CA PHE A 164 17.30 18.53 -23.86
C PHE A 164 18.74 19.05 -23.72
N GLN A 165 19.63 18.70 -24.66
CA GLN A 165 21.03 19.09 -24.64
C GLN A 165 21.26 20.61 -24.75
N ASN A 166 20.30 21.37 -25.30
CA ASN A 166 20.43 22.81 -25.47
C ASN A 166 20.01 23.62 -24.22
N ASN A 167 19.09 23.11 -23.40
CA ASN A 167 18.58 23.81 -22.21
C ASN A 167 18.93 23.09 -20.89
N GLY A 168 19.23 21.79 -20.93
CA GLY A 168 19.55 20.95 -19.76
C GLY A 168 18.37 20.58 -18.87
N GLU A 169 17.16 21.06 -19.19
CA GLU A 169 15.97 20.91 -18.32
C GLU A 169 14.81 20.17 -19.00
N GLY A 170 14.67 20.23 -20.33
CA GLY A 170 13.52 19.67 -21.04
C GLY A 170 13.57 19.89 -22.55
N VAL A 171 12.50 19.45 -23.23
CA VAL A 171 12.34 19.57 -24.70
C VAL A 171 11.21 20.53 -25.06
N VAL A 172 11.35 21.18 -26.21
CA VAL A 172 10.26 21.95 -26.83
C VAL A 172 9.74 21.17 -28.02
N VAL A 173 8.46 20.83 -27.99
CA VAL A 173 7.78 20.03 -29.02
C VAL A 173 6.79 20.90 -29.78
N GLU A 174 6.88 20.87 -31.11
CA GLU A 174 5.94 21.48 -32.03
C GLU A 174 4.87 20.46 -32.41
N THR A 175 3.61 20.76 -32.11
CA THR A 175 2.47 19.87 -32.38
C THR A 175 1.37 20.61 -33.13
N ALA A 176 0.58 19.86 -33.90
CA ALA A 176 -0.66 20.33 -34.50
C ALA A 176 -1.87 20.16 -33.55
N SER A 177 -1.72 19.42 -32.46
CA SER A 177 -2.77 19.23 -31.46
C SER A 177 -2.89 20.46 -30.57
N GLU A 178 -4.11 20.94 -30.36
CA GLU A 178 -4.38 22.00 -29.38
C GLU A 178 -4.37 21.46 -27.94
N ALA A 179 -4.74 20.19 -27.74
CA ALA A 179 -4.84 19.57 -26.43
C ALA A 179 -3.52 18.91 -26.03
N ILE A 180 -3.15 19.09 -24.76
CA ILE A 180 -2.00 18.44 -24.13
C ILE A 180 -2.54 17.49 -23.05
N ASP A 181 -2.20 16.21 -23.20
CA ASP A 181 -2.66 15.14 -22.34
C ASP A 181 -1.57 14.69 -21.35
N SER A 182 -1.99 14.08 -20.25
CA SER A 182 -1.07 13.57 -19.24
C SER A 182 -0.33 12.35 -19.74
N VAL A 183 1.00 12.38 -19.65
CA VAL A 183 1.89 11.25 -19.96
C VAL A 183 1.63 10.07 -19.03
N LYS A 184 1.34 10.34 -17.77
CA LYS A 184 1.19 9.32 -16.73
C LYS A 184 0.24 9.81 -15.64
N GLU A 185 -0.39 8.88 -14.95
CA GLU A 185 -1.29 9.22 -13.84
C GLU A 185 -0.53 9.87 -12.68
N GLY A 186 -1.16 10.81 -11.98
CA GLY A 186 -0.51 11.54 -10.89
C GLY A 186 -1.35 12.66 -10.30
N TYR A 187 -0.74 13.41 -9.38
CA TYR A 187 -1.35 14.57 -8.72
C TYR A 187 -0.74 15.88 -9.22
N ILE A 188 -1.56 16.90 -9.39
CA ILE A 188 -1.09 18.25 -9.70
C ILE A 188 -0.42 18.84 -8.46
N MET A 189 0.90 19.02 -8.50
CA MET A 189 1.66 19.61 -7.38
C MET A 189 1.87 21.11 -7.54
N GLU A 190 1.82 21.61 -8.77
CA GLU A 190 2.06 23.02 -9.03
C GLU A 190 1.32 23.47 -10.30
N VAL A 191 0.71 24.65 -10.22
CA VAL A 191 0.19 25.40 -11.37
C VAL A 191 0.73 26.81 -11.24
N SER A 192 1.75 27.14 -12.03
CA SER A 192 2.46 28.42 -11.96
C SER A 192 2.53 29.08 -13.33
N LYS A 193 2.76 30.41 -13.36
CA LYS A 193 2.88 31.17 -14.59
C LYS A 193 4.16 31.99 -14.56
N ASP A 194 5.15 31.53 -15.30
CA ASP A 194 6.47 32.14 -15.35
C ASP A 194 6.73 32.85 -16.67
N LYS A 195 7.63 33.84 -16.64
CA LYS A 195 8.04 34.58 -17.85
C LYS A 195 8.88 33.73 -18.81
N LYS A 196 9.58 32.72 -18.30
CA LYS A 196 10.48 31.83 -19.07
C LYS A 196 9.74 30.64 -19.69
N THR A 197 8.96 29.94 -18.87
CA THR A 197 8.27 28.70 -19.25
C THR A 197 6.79 28.91 -19.57
N GLY A 198 6.22 30.09 -19.31
CA GLY A 198 4.79 30.37 -19.52
C GLY A 198 3.93 29.75 -18.42
N LEU A 199 2.65 29.52 -18.74
CA LEU A 199 1.77 28.75 -17.85
C LEU A 199 2.25 27.30 -17.82
N THR A 200 2.55 26.83 -16.61
CA THR A 200 3.23 25.57 -16.35
C THR A 200 2.45 24.76 -15.32
N VAL A 201 2.34 23.45 -15.57
CA VAL A 201 1.70 22.49 -14.66
C VAL A 201 2.70 21.38 -14.35
N LYS A 202 2.89 21.09 -13.06
CA LYS A 202 3.73 19.99 -12.58
C LYS A 202 2.85 18.87 -12.04
N VAL A 203 3.02 17.68 -12.61
CA VAL A 203 2.31 16.45 -12.21
C VAL A 203 3.29 15.51 -11.53
N GLN A 204 2.98 15.10 -10.31
CA GLN A 204 3.78 14.15 -9.54
C GLN A 204 3.20 12.74 -9.68
N HIS A 205 4.05 11.80 -10.08
CA HIS A 205 3.70 10.40 -10.26
C HIS A 205 4.03 9.58 -9.02
N ALA A 206 3.43 8.38 -8.93
CA ALA A 206 3.59 7.47 -7.81
C ALA A 206 5.02 6.93 -7.59
N ASP A 207 5.89 7.04 -8.61
CA ASP A 207 7.30 6.64 -8.57
C ASP A 207 8.25 7.77 -8.14
N ASN A 208 7.71 8.88 -7.62
CA ASN A 208 8.42 10.11 -7.28
C ASN A 208 8.99 10.90 -8.47
N THR A 209 8.72 10.48 -9.70
CA THR A 209 9.00 11.32 -10.88
C THR A 209 7.94 12.39 -11.05
N SER A 210 8.31 13.54 -11.61
CA SER A 210 7.39 14.61 -11.98
C SER A 210 7.45 14.87 -13.48
N SER A 211 6.30 15.04 -14.11
CA SER A 211 6.18 15.57 -15.48
C SER A 211 5.79 17.05 -15.43
N ILE A 212 6.49 17.87 -16.19
CA ILE A 212 6.28 19.32 -16.26
C ILE A 212 5.80 19.69 -17.66
N TYR A 213 4.66 20.36 -17.74
CA TYR A 213 4.04 20.83 -18.97
C TYR A 213 4.02 22.35 -18.98
N GLY A 214 4.81 22.97 -19.85
CA GLY A 214 4.95 24.43 -19.96
C GLY A 214 4.43 24.98 -21.30
N ARG A 215 4.42 26.31 -21.39
CA ARG A 215 3.90 27.11 -22.53
C ARG A 215 2.42 26.83 -22.84
N LEU A 216 1.65 26.47 -21.83
CA LEU A 216 0.22 26.30 -21.96
C LEU A 216 -0.47 27.66 -22.14
N LYS A 217 -1.58 27.66 -22.88
CA LYS A 217 -2.48 28.81 -23.02
C LYS A 217 -3.50 28.82 -21.89
N ASP A 218 -4.19 27.69 -21.73
CA ASP A 218 -5.20 27.46 -20.70
C ASP A 218 -4.97 26.10 -20.03
N VAL A 219 -5.32 26.02 -18.75
CA VAL A 219 -5.17 24.82 -17.91
C VAL A 219 -6.57 24.36 -17.48
N ASN A 220 -6.82 23.06 -17.58
CA ASN A 220 -8.12 22.44 -17.29
C ASN A 220 -8.12 21.65 -15.97
N VAL A 221 -7.07 21.81 -15.16
CA VAL A 221 -6.84 21.09 -13.90
C VAL A 221 -6.52 22.06 -12.77
N SER A 222 -6.79 21.66 -11.54
CA SER A 222 -6.53 22.46 -10.34
C SER A 222 -5.38 21.89 -9.51
N LEU A 223 -4.80 22.70 -8.63
CA LEU A 223 -3.81 22.24 -7.67
C LEU A 223 -4.38 21.11 -6.82
N TYR A 224 -3.60 20.05 -6.61
CA TYR A 224 -3.94 18.80 -5.92
C TYR A 224 -5.00 17.93 -6.60
N ASP A 225 -5.41 18.25 -7.83
CA ASP A 225 -6.29 17.38 -8.61
C ASP A 225 -5.56 16.09 -9.03
N PHE A 226 -6.31 15.00 -9.15
CA PHE A 226 -5.81 13.73 -9.67
C PHE A 226 -6.07 13.65 -11.18
N VAL A 227 -5.05 13.26 -11.93
CA VAL A 227 -5.10 13.13 -13.38
C VAL A 227 -4.74 11.72 -13.79
N ASP A 228 -5.61 11.10 -14.57
CA ASP A 228 -5.34 9.82 -15.21
C ASP A 228 -4.39 9.98 -16.40
N LYS A 229 -3.75 8.88 -16.81
CA LYS A 229 -2.98 8.81 -18.05
C LYS A 229 -3.88 9.14 -19.26
N GLY A 230 -3.42 10.02 -20.14
CA GLY A 230 -4.18 10.49 -21.31
C GLY A 230 -5.28 11.51 -21.01
N LYS A 231 -5.45 11.95 -19.76
CA LYS A 231 -6.39 13.01 -19.42
C LYS A 231 -5.85 14.37 -19.87
N LYS A 232 -6.72 15.20 -20.45
CA LYS A 232 -6.40 16.57 -20.87
C LYS A 232 -5.97 17.44 -19.68
N ILE A 233 -4.73 17.91 -19.68
CA ILE A 233 -4.17 18.82 -18.68
C ILE A 233 -4.43 20.27 -19.06
N GLY A 234 -4.29 20.59 -20.35
CA GLY A 234 -4.38 21.95 -20.83
C GLY A 234 -4.51 22.06 -22.34
N SER A 235 -4.34 23.28 -22.83
CA SER A 235 -4.32 23.58 -24.24
C SER A 235 -3.22 24.55 -24.60
N ILE A 236 -2.77 24.53 -25.85
CA ILE A 236 -1.73 25.40 -26.38
C ILE A 236 -2.29 26.39 -27.39
N LYS A 237 -1.53 27.45 -27.68
CA LYS A 237 -1.88 28.39 -28.74
C LYS A 237 -1.32 27.88 -30.07
N LEU A 238 -2.21 27.62 -31.04
CA LEU A 238 -1.84 27.37 -32.43
C LEU A 238 -1.56 28.70 -33.15
N ASN A 239 -0.51 28.73 -33.97
CA ASN A 239 -0.23 29.84 -34.89
C ASN A 239 -1.03 29.70 -36.20
N ASP A 240 -0.95 30.70 -37.09
CA ASP A 240 -1.67 30.76 -38.38
C ASP A 240 -1.43 29.56 -39.32
N LYS A 241 -0.37 28.78 -39.07
CA LYS A 241 -0.04 27.54 -39.79
C LYS A 241 -0.56 26.27 -39.11
N SER A 242 -1.48 26.39 -38.14
CA SER A 242 -2.01 25.28 -37.33
C SER A 242 -0.94 24.50 -36.57
N LYS A 243 0.12 25.18 -36.13
CA LYS A 243 1.20 24.60 -35.33
C LYS A 243 1.37 25.38 -34.04
N GLY A 244 1.48 24.68 -32.91
CA GLY A 244 1.74 25.23 -31.60
C GLY A 244 2.98 24.59 -30.99
N GLN A 245 3.51 25.21 -29.94
CA GLN A 245 4.67 24.70 -29.21
C GLN A 245 4.34 24.53 -27.74
N TYR A 246 4.76 23.41 -27.16
CA TYR A 246 4.74 23.20 -25.72
C TYR A 246 6.12 22.81 -25.20
N TYR A 247 6.33 23.08 -23.92
CA TYR A 247 7.53 22.66 -23.21
C TYR A 247 7.20 21.40 -22.41
N PHE A 248 8.06 20.39 -22.46
CA PHE A 248 7.91 19.15 -21.73
C PHE A 248 9.21 18.76 -21.05
N ALA A 249 9.14 18.41 -19.77
CA ALA A 249 10.27 17.93 -19.00
C ALA A 249 9.86 16.81 -18.05
N ILE A 250 10.79 15.91 -17.79
CA ILE A 250 10.67 14.87 -16.77
C ILE A 250 11.73 15.14 -15.71
N GLN A 251 11.31 15.17 -14.45
CA GLN A 251 12.16 15.38 -13.29
C GLN A 251 12.08 14.17 -12.37
N ASP A 252 13.22 13.68 -11.89
CA ASP A 252 13.32 12.64 -10.87
C ASP A 252 14.06 13.22 -9.66
N GLY A 253 13.31 13.54 -8.61
CA GLY A 253 13.80 14.32 -7.47
C GLY A 253 14.33 15.69 -7.93
N ASP A 254 15.63 15.92 -7.79
CA ASP A 254 16.31 17.16 -8.18
C ASP A 254 16.92 17.14 -9.59
N LYS A 255 16.83 16.01 -10.31
CA LYS A 255 17.50 15.83 -11.60
C LYS A 255 16.50 15.83 -12.75
N PHE A 256 16.81 16.60 -13.79
CA PHE A 256 16.07 16.53 -15.05
C PHE A 256 16.57 15.34 -15.88
N ILE A 257 15.63 14.58 -16.43
CA ILE A 257 15.88 13.43 -17.29
C ILE A 257 15.46 13.81 -18.71
N ASP A 258 16.26 13.39 -19.69
CA ASP A 258 15.96 13.59 -21.10
C ASP A 258 14.67 12.83 -21.50
N PRO A 259 13.59 13.56 -21.86
CA PRO A 259 12.30 12.95 -22.20
C PRO A 259 12.36 12.05 -23.43
N ILE A 260 13.31 12.28 -24.34
CA ILE A 260 13.45 11.51 -25.59
C ILE A 260 13.91 10.08 -25.30
N GLN A 261 14.67 9.89 -24.22
CA GLN A 261 15.16 8.57 -23.82
C GLN A 261 14.06 7.72 -23.17
N VAL A 262 12.97 8.36 -22.74
CA VAL A 262 11.88 7.73 -21.99
C VAL A 262 10.62 7.59 -22.85
N ILE A 263 10.38 8.53 -23.77
CA ILE A 263 9.21 8.60 -24.62
C ILE A 263 9.66 8.73 -26.07
N THR A 264 9.15 7.84 -26.94
CA THR A 264 9.31 7.97 -28.39
C THR A 264 8.26 8.94 -28.92
N PHE A 265 8.72 10.08 -29.44
CA PHE A 265 7.87 10.99 -30.20
C PHE A 265 7.84 10.49 -31.65
N ASP A 266 6.65 10.13 -32.16
CA ASP A 266 6.49 9.77 -33.57
C ASP A 266 6.70 11.01 -34.47
N GLU A 267 7.43 10.80 -35.57
CA GLU A 267 7.76 11.81 -36.60
C GLU A 267 6.54 12.28 -37.42
#